data_AF-A0A2J6RH78-F1
#
_entry.id   AF-A0A2J6RH78-F1
#
_cell.length_a   1.000
_cell.length_b   1.000
_cell.length_c   1.000
_cell.angle_alpha   90.00
_cell.angle_beta   90.00
_cell.angle_gamma   90.00
#
_symmetry.space_group_name_H-M   'P 1'
#
loop_
_entity.id
_entity.type
_entity.pdbx_description
1 polymer ?
#
loop_
_entity_poly.entity_id
_entity_poly.type
_entity_poly.pdbx_seq_one_letter_code
_entity_poly.pdbx_strand_id
1 'polypeptide(L)'
;MLSGLSLADNISIIAVQALPVYEQDLSNGDLYTFGDFTGTEIGSRDVSQINSDKKQSSEKAPSPSRKALKSWWARRKTPSQANAGSLDVTKAVFGVPLHESVAYANTPISLTDAEGKSYIYGYLPIVVAKIGVYIKKNGRTCEDIFARSGSAVRVHELETIFDSPPRYGKGKGIDWTKDRYSVYDAAGCLLRYLKRLPEPVIPCCVYDNFTSILGPIVYENDKGYDRDAFSTEVAIPAMSQFIAELPPLNRQLLVYLLDATAVFASYSHTNKMTFERIVAAFQPSLLAREANVGMSVLDHIRAADTLAFMIEYEEEFLIKSLEAAANDTATTTADEATPTSEP
;
A
#
# COMPACT_ATOMS: atom_id res chain seq x y z
N MET A 1 -7.09 21.70 13.41
CA MET A 1 -6.62 21.36 14.77
C MET A 1 -7.18 19.99 15.12
N LEU A 2 -6.55 18.92 14.61
CA LEU A 2 -6.98 17.52 14.81
C LEU A 2 -6.39 16.97 16.13
N SER A 3 -6.73 17.60 17.27
CA SER A 3 -6.17 17.28 18.59
C SER A 3 -6.86 16.07 19.26
N GLY A 4 -7.10 14.99 18.51
CA GLY A 4 -7.96 13.88 18.94
C GLY A 4 -7.36 12.48 18.88
N LEU A 5 -6.20 12.28 18.23
CA LEU A 5 -5.50 10.99 18.25
C LEU A 5 -4.70 10.87 19.56
N SER A 6 -5.41 10.66 20.67
CA SER A 6 -4.80 10.32 21.96
C SER A 6 -4.16 8.93 21.86
N LEU A 7 -2.90 8.90 21.42
CA LEU A 7 -2.00 7.74 21.38
C LEU A 7 -1.72 7.28 22.82
N ALA A 8 -2.54 6.35 23.32
CA ALA A 8 -2.15 5.52 24.44
C ALA A 8 -1.19 4.43 23.93
N ASP A 9 0.07 4.51 24.38
CA ASP A 9 1.12 3.48 24.38
C ASP A 9 1.44 2.76 23.05
N ASN A 10 2.36 3.30 22.24
CA ASN A 10 3.18 2.54 21.28
C ASN A 10 2.42 1.57 20.32
N ILE A 11 1.18 1.89 19.95
CA ILE A 11 0.36 1.10 19.03
C ILE A 11 0.32 1.79 17.67
N SER A 12 0.60 1.01 16.62
CA SER A 12 0.45 1.37 15.21
C SER A 12 -0.83 2.14 14.94
N ILE A 13 -0.72 3.27 14.22
CA ILE A 13 -1.86 4.13 13.86
C ILE A 13 -2.75 3.44 12.81
N ILE A 14 -2.19 2.48 12.07
CA ILE A 14 -2.87 1.76 10.99
C ILE A 14 -3.37 0.40 11.48
N ALA A 15 -4.67 0.33 11.76
CA ALA A 15 -5.33 -0.91 12.12
C ALA A 15 -5.61 -1.77 10.87
N VAL A 16 -5.01 -2.97 10.83
CA VAL A 16 -5.42 -4.02 9.89
C VAL A 16 -6.45 -4.89 10.58
N GLN A 17 -7.73 -4.68 10.27
CA GLN A 17 -8.80 -5.50 10.84
C GLN A 17 -8.76 -6.90 10.23
N ALA A 18 -8.60 -7.91 11.09
CA ALA A 18 -8.79 -9.31 10.73
C ALA A 18 -10.26 -9.77 10.88
N LEU A 19 -11.22 -8.85 10.80
CA LEU A 19 -12.61 -9.12 11.16
C LEU A 19 -13.43 -9.68 9.99
N PRO A 20 -14.43 -10.53 10.27
CA PRO A 20 -15.52 -10.81 9.36
C PRO A 20 -16.52 -9.64 9.43
N VAL A 21 -16.10 -8.43 9.06
CA VAL A 21 -17.06 -7.33 8.86
C VAL A 21 -17.61 -7.52 7.47
N TYR A 22 -18.93 -7.68 7.37
CA TYR A 22 -19.58 -7.75 6.08
C TYR A 22 -19.32 -6.42 5.38
N GLU A 23 -18.86 -6.48 4.13
CA GLU A 23 -18.57 -5.37 3.21
C GLU A 23 -19.71 -4.31 3.17
N GLN A 24 -20.90 -4.72 3.61
CA GLN A 24 -22.15 -3.96 3.73
C GLN A 24 -22.19 -2.96 4.91
N ASP A 25 -21.32 -3.11 5.92
CA ASP A 25 -21.30 -2.25 7.12
C ASP A 25 -20.31 -1.06 6.99
N LEU A 26 -19.57 -0.98 5.88
CA LEU A 26 -18.58 0.07 5.62
C LEU A 26 -19.22 1.14 4.73
N SER A 27 -19.16 2.41 5.17
CA SER A 27 -19.96 3.48 4.55
C SER A 27 -19.60 3.81 3.09
N ASN A 28 -18.51 3.25 2.57
CA ASN A 28 -18.05 3.40 1.20
C ASN A 28 -17.75 2.05 0.51
N GLY A 29 -18.24 0.92 1.03
CA GLY A 29 -17.96 -0.42 0.47
C GLY A 29 -18.32 -0.55 -1.01
N ASP A 30 -19.37 0.14 -1.46
CA ASP A 30 -19.86 0.12 -2.84
C ASP A 30 -18.95 0.87 -3.84
N LEU A 31 -18.03 1.73 -3.38
CA LEU A 31 -17.13 2.50 -4.26
C LEU A 31 -15.98 1.66 -4.83
N TYR A 32 -15.76 0.45 -4.33
CA TYR A 32 -14.63 -0.40 -4.68
C TYR A 32 -15.08 -1.68 -5.39
N THR A 33 -15.78 -1.51 -6.51
CA THR A 33 -15.77 -2.54 -7.56
C THR A 33 -14.49 -2.36 -8.36
N PHE A 34 -13.54 -3.30 -8.23
CA PHE A 34 -12.36 -3.33 -9.10
C PHE A 34 -12.86 -3.42 -10.55
N GLY A 35 -12.79 -2.32 -11.29
CA GLY A 35 -13.26 -2.25 -12.68
C GLY A 35 -12.50 -3.25 -13.56
N ASP A 36 -13.12 -3.63 -14.68
CA ASP A 36 -12.44 -4.41 -15.74
C ASP A 36 -11.33 -3.54 -16.35
N PHE A 37 -10.10 -3.72 -15.88
CA PHE A 37 -8.92 -3.08 -16.46
C PHE A 37 -8.53 -3.82 -17.75
N THR A 38 -9.06 -3.39 -18.89
CA THR A 38 -8.50 -3.78 -20.19
C THR A 38 -7.19 -3.03 -20.37
N GLY A 39 -6.06 -3.74 -20.41
CA GLY A 39 -4.68 -3.22 -20.37
C GLY A 39 -4.23 -2.35 -21.55
N THR A 40 -5.02 -1.34 -21.94
CA THR A 40 -4.74 -0.44 -23.06
C THR A 40 -4.43 0.99 -22.61
N GLU A 41 -4.50 1.31 -21.31
CA GLU A 41 -4.33 2.70 -20.83
C GLU A 41 -2.93 3.05 -20.30
N ILE A 42 -1.97 2.12 -20.36
CA ILE A 42 -0.56 2.42 -20.07
C ILE A 42 0.23 2.27 -21.36
N GLY A 43 0.16 3.29 -22.21
CA GLY A 43 0.91 3.34 -23.46
C GLY A 43 0.70 4.63 -24.23
N SER A 44 1.74 5.45 -24.28
CA SER A 44 1.96 6.52 -25.26
C SER A 44 1.13 7.79 -25.08
N ARG A 45 1.61 8.72 -24.24
CA ARG A 45 1.38 10.16 -24.49
C ARG A 45 2.61 10.70 -25.21
N ASP A 46 2.50 10.72 -26.53
CA ASP A 46 3.41 11.40 -27.43
C ASP A 46 3.27 12.92 -27.24
N VAL A 47 4.37 13.57 -26.89
CA VAL A 47 4.45 15.02 -26.65
C VAL A 47 4.63 15.70 -28.01
N SER A 48 3.55 15.80 -28.77
CA SER A 48 3.51 16.63 -29.96
C SER A 48 2.08 16.92 -30.41
N GLN A 49 1.45 17.96 -29.82
CA GLN A 49 0.60 18.93 -30.52
C GLN A 49 -0.04 19.90 -29.52
N ILE A 50 0.63 21.04 -29.35
CA ILE A 50 0.03 22.28 -28.88
C ILE A 50 -0.51 23.01 -30.12
N ASN A 51 -1.73 23.56 -29.96
CA ASN A 51 -2.48 24.49 -30.83
C ASN A 51 -3.23 23.95 -32.06
N SER A 52 -4.58 23.92 -31.95
CA SER A 52 -5.48 24.68 -32.84
C SER A 52 -6.95 24.66 -32.37
N ASP A 53 -7.48 25.86 -32.14
CA ASP A 53 -8.81 26.39 -32.45
C ASP A 53 -10.13 25.99 -31.72
N LYS A 54 -10.80 27.07 -31.29
CA LYS A 54 -12.22 27.23 -30.94
C LYS A 54 -13.16 26.94 -32.13
N LYS A 55 -14.30 26.26 -31.88
CA LYS A 55 -15.68 26.77 -32.14
C LYS A 55 -16.80 25.72 -31.92
N GLN A 56 -17.70 26.04 -31.00
CA GLN A 56 -19.17 26.19 -31.13
C GLN A 56 -20.05 25.11 -31.82
N SER A 57 -20.95 24.57 -30.97
CA SER A 57 -22.43 24.49 -31.08
C SER A 57 -23.20 23.41 -31.88
N SER A 58 -24.12 22.76 -31.12
CA SER A 58 -25.52 22.36 -31.45
C SER A 58 -25.71 21.07 -32.29
N GLU A 59 -26.65 20.14 -32.06
CA GLU A 59 -28.08 20.22 -31.65
C GLU A 59 -28.64 18.83 -31.15
N LYS A 60 -29.56 18.89 -30.15
CA LYS A 60 -30.83 18.12 -29.89
C LYS A 60 -30.96 16.60 -30.15
N ALA A 61 -31.26 15.75 -29.13
CA ALA A 61 -32.57 15.38 -28.51
C ALA A 61 -32.88 13.87 -28.78
N PRO A 62 -33.77 13.12 -28.07
CA PRO A 62 -34.82 13.49 -27.12
C PRO A 62 -34.81 12.75 -25.76
N SER A 63 -35.65 13.20 -24.82
CA SER A 63 -36.03 12.50 -23.59
C SER A 63 -37.24 11.56 -23.82
N PRO A 64 -37.39 10.51 -23.00
CA PRO A 64 -38.70 10.37 -22.36
C PRO A 64 -38.68 9.82 -20.92
N SER A 65 -39.51 10.47 -20.11
CA SER A 65 -40.48 9.96 -19.14
C SER A 65 -40.07 8.95 -18.05
N ARG A 66 -40.28 9.42 -16.82
CA ARG A 66 -40.42 8.67 -15.56
C ARG A 66 -41.58 7.66 -15.63
N LYS A 67 -41.34 6.46 -16.17
CA LYS A 67 -42.21 5.29 -16.00
C LYS A 67 -41.52 3.94 -16.35
N ALA A 68 -40.25 3.76 -16.00
CA ALA A 68 -39.53 2.49 -16.20
C ALA A 68 -38.78 1.96 -14.96
N LEU A 69 -39.20 2.33 -13.75
CA LEU A 69 -38.61 1.83 -12.49
C LEU A 69 -39.20 0.49 -11.99
N LYS A 70 -39.80 -0.34 -12.88
CA LYS A 70 -40.37 -1.66 -12.49
C LYS A 70 -40.16 -2.78 -13.53
N SER A 71 -39.02 -2.81 -14.23
CA SER A 71 -38.68 -3.96 -15.11
C SER A 71 -37.20 -4.34 -15.13
N TRP A 72 -36.47 -4.15 -14.02
CA TRP A 72 -35.07 -4.60 -13.92
C TRP A 72 -34.88 -5.91 -13.14
N TRP A 73 -35.92 -6.40 -12.46
CA TRP A 73 -35.84 -7.60 -11.60
C TRP A 73 -36.43 -8.86 -12.23
N ALA A 74 -36.71 -8.84 -13.54
CA ALA A 74 -37.24 -10.01 -14.26
C ALA A 74 -36.56 -10.19 -15.61
N ARG A 75 -35.24 -10.48 -15.60
CA ARG A 75 -34.55 -11.36 -16.56
C ARG A 75 -33.03 -11.33 -16.31
N ARG A 76 -32.55 -12.14 -15.37
CA ARG A 76 -31.30 -12.87 -15.59
C ARG A 76 -31.32 -14.17 -14.80
N LYS A 77 -31.20 -15.25 -15.57
CA LYS A 77 -31.47 -16.63 -15.22
C LYS A 77 -30.49 -17.10 -14.15
N THR A 78 -31.00 -17.96 -13.27
CA THR A 78 -30.26 -18.97 -12.51
C THR A 78 -29.07 -19.51 -13.32
N PRO A 79 -27.85 -19.59 -12.78
CA PRO A 79 -26.80 -20.33 -13.43
C PRO A 79 -27.16 -21.82 -13.36
N SER A 80 -27.55 -22.34 -14.51
CA SER A 80 -27.52 -23.75 -14.85
C SER A 80 -26.14 -24.32 -14.54
N GLN A 81 -26.11 -25.52 -13.94
CA GLN A 81 -24.94 -26.40 -13.98
C GLN A 81 -24.49 -26.55 -15.44
N ALA A 82 -23.35 -25.94 -15.79
CA ALA A 82 -22.52 -26.29 -16.94
C ALA A 82 -21.26 -25.41 -16.95
N ASN A 83 -20.22 -25.92 -16.27
CA ASN A 83 -18.82 -25.95 -16.69
C ASN A 83 -17.94 -25.95 -15.45
N ALA A 84 -17.56 -27.15 -15.03
CA ALA A 84 -16.29 -27.36 -14.34
C ALA A 84 -15.16 -27.01 -15.33
N GLY A 85 -14.96 -25.71 -15.57
CA GLY A 85 -13.81 -25.17 -16.26
C GLY A 85 -12.62 -25.28 -15.32
N SER A 86 -11.50 -25.79 -15.86
CA SER A 86 -10.20 -25.95 -15.21
C SER A 86 -9.93 -24.94 -14.09
N LEU A 87 -9.67 -25.43 -12.88
CA LEU A 87 -9.08 -24.63 -11.80
C LEU A 87 -7.83 -23.95 -12.38
N ASP A 88 -7.89 -22.64 -12.54
CA ASP A 88 -6.84 -21.84 -13.16
C ASP A 88 -5.55 -21.96 -12.31
N VAL A 89 -4.56 -22.68 -12.85
CA VAL A 89 -3.29 -23.03 -12.18
C VAL A 89 -2.39 -21.80 -12.00
N THR A 90 -2.84 -20.58 -12.36
CA THR A 90 -1.94 -19.45 -12.62
C THR A 90 -2.02 -18.25 -11.67
N LYS A 91 -2.96 -18.19 -10.73
CA LYS A 91 -3.11 -17.01 -9.85
C LYS A 91 -2.19 -17.04 -8.63
N ALA A 92 -0.89 -16.82 -8.85
CA ALA A 92 0.14 -16.71 -7.82
C ALA A 92 0.20 -15.32 -7.17
N VAL A 93 0.54 -15.23 -5.88
CA VAL A 93 0.71 -13.97 -5.14
C VAL A 93 2.17 -13.50 -5.13
N PHE A 94 3.14 -14.41 -5.08
CA PHE A 94 4.56 -14.09 -5.05
C PHE A 94 5.13 -14.00 -6.47
N GLY A 95 5.92 -12.97 -6.77
CA GLY A 95 6.47 -12.80 -8.13
C GLY A 95 5.56 -12.06 -9.09
N VAL A 96 4.37 -11.66 -8.65
CA VAL A 96 3.33 -11.05 -9.47
C VAL A 96 3.23 -9.55 -9.14
N PRO A 97 2.95 -8.67 -10.12
CA PRO A 97 2.76 -7.24 -9.86
C PRO A 97 1.78 -6.98 -8.72
N LEU A 98 2.06 -5.96 -7.91
CA LEU A 98 1.27 -5.64 -6.72
C LEU A 98 -0.22 -5.47 -7.04
N HIS A 99 -0.52 -4.71 -8.09
CA HIS A 99 -1.89 -4.43 -8.51
C HIS A 99 -2.66 -5.69 -8.96
N GLU A 100 -1.98 -6.66 -9.56
CA GLU A 100 -2.59 -7.89 -10.05
C GLU A 100 -2.96 -8.83 -8.90
N SER A 101 -2.00 -9.12 -8.01
CA SER A 101 -2.22 -10.06 -6.89
C SER A 101 -3.23 -9.53 -5.87
N VAL A 102 -3.25 -8.21 -5.63
CA VAL A 102 -4.21 -7.57 -4.73
C VAL A 102 -5.65 -7.73 -5.23
N ALA A 103 -5.91 -7.90 -6.52
CA ALA A 103 -7.28 -8.05 -7.03
C ALA A 103 -8.01 -9.30 -6.48
N TYR A 104 -7.29 -10.34 -6.08
CA TYR A 104 -7.88 -11.58 -5.54
C TYR A 104 -7.36 -11.98 -4.15
N ALA A 105 -6.18 -11.51 -3.75
CA ALA A 105 -5.51 -11.86 -2.50
C ALA A 105 -5.19 -10.62 -1.65
N ASN A 106 -6.23 -9.96 -1.14
CA ASN A 106 -6.11 -8.75 -0.32
C ASN A 106 -6.75 -8.84 1.08
N THR A 107 -6.55 -7.78 1.87
CA THR A 107 -7.27 -7.47 3.10
C THR A 107 -7.46 -5.94 3.19
N PRO A 108 -8.66 -5.44 3.55
CA PRO A 108 -8.90 -4.01 3.68
C PRO A 108 -8.15 -3.41 4.87
N ILE A 109 -7.72 -2.17 4.71
CA ILE A 109 -7.23 -1.30 5.78
C ILE A 109 -8.38 -0.39 6.18
N SER A 110 -8.72 -0.37 7.48
CA SER A 110 -9.73 0.53 8.03
C SER A 110 -9.08 1.61 8.87
N LEU A 111 -9.52 2.85 8.72
CA LEU A 111 -9.19 3.96 9.61
C LEU A 111 -10.44 4.41 10.34
N THR A 112 -10.25 5.11 11.46
CA THR A 112 -11.33 5.71 12.24
C THR A 112 -11.17 7.22 12.20
N ASP A 113 -12.23 7.92 11.82
CA ASP A 113 -12.25 9.40 11.82
C ASP A 113 -12.38 9.99 13.23
N ALA A 114 -12.37 11.33 13.32
CA ALA A 114 -12.47 12.05 14.59
C ALA A 114 -13.83 11.82 15.28
N GLU A 115 -14.85 11.45 14.51
CA GLU A 115 -16.20 11.13 14.95
C GLU A 115 -16.35 9.66 15.38
N GLY A 116 -15.28 8.86 15.28
CA GLY A 116 -15.26 7.46 15.70
C GLY A 116 -15.83 6.49 14.65
N LYS A 117 -16.10 6.95 13.43
CA LYS A 117 -16.63 6.12 12.34
C LYS A 117 -15.48 5.51 11.54
N SER A 118 -15.57 4.20 11.31
CA SER A 118 -14.58 3.48 10.52
C SER A 118 -14.89 3.52 9.02
N TYR A 119 -13.85 3.72 8.20
CA TYR A 119 -13.93 3.69 6.74
C TYR A 119 -12.74 2.93 6.14
N ILE A 120 -12.90 2.39 4.92
CA ILE A 120 -11.80 1.74 4.20
C ILE A 120 -10.89 2.81 3.62
N TYR A 121 -9.62 2.80 4.04
CA TYR A 121 -8.55 3.62 3.45
C TYR A 121 -7.93 2.97 2.21
N GLY A 122 -7.87 1.64 2.18
CA GLY A 122 -7.18 0.93 1.12
C GLY A 122 -7.15 -0.58 1.29
N TYR A 123 -6.31 -1.23 0.49
CA TYR A 123 -6.13 -2.67 0.51
C TYR A 123 -4.65 -3.04 0.57
N LEU A 124 -4.33 -4.04 1.38
CA LEU A 124 -2.99 -4.64 1.43
C LEU A 124 -2.99 -6.03 0.82
N PRO A 125 -1.86 -6.49 0.28
CA PRO A 125 -1.63 -7.90 0.02
C PRO A 125 -1.91 -8.71 1.29
N ILE A 126 -2.66 -9.81 1.15
CA ILE A 126 -3.08 -10.60 2.30
C ILE A 126 -1.90 -11.15 3.12
N VAL A 127 -0.80 -11.48 2.45
CA VAL A 127 0.45 -11.94 3.07
C VAL A 127 1.00 -10.86 4.02
N VAL A 128 1.04 -9.60 3.58
CA VAL A 128 1.49 -8.46 4.38
C VAL A 128 0.55 -8.23 5.57
N ALA A 129 -0.75 -8.21 5.32
CA ALA A 129 -1.76 -7.98 6.35
C ALA A 129 -1.73 -9.06 7.46
N LYS A 130 -1.77 -10.35 7.09
CA LYS A 130 -1.81 -11.45 8.07
C LYS A 130 -0.52 -11.59 8.85
N ILE A 131 0.63 -11.51 8.17
CA ILE A 131 1.93 -11.57 8.84
C ILE A 131 2.12 -10.36 9.73
N GLY A 132 1.81 -9.15 9.23
CA GLY A 132 1.95 -7.90 9.97
C GLY A 132 1.21 -7.92 11.29
N VAL A 133 -0.06 -8.36 11.32
CA VAL A 133 -0.83 -8.54 12.56
C VAL A 133 -0.14 -9.52 13.51
N TYR A 134 0.32 -10.66 12.99
CA TYR A 134 0.96 -11.71 13.80
C TYR A 134 2.28 -11.22 14.42
N ILE A 135 3.15 -10.58 13.64
CA ILE A 135 4.46 -10.13 14.14
C ILE A 135 4.36 -8.88 15.01
N LYS A 136 3.43 -7.95 14.76
CA LYS A 136 3.19 -6.82 15.68
C LYS A 136 2.71 -7.33 17.05
N LYS A 137 1.85 -8.35 17.06
CA LYS A 137 1.36 -8.95 18.32
C LYS A 137 2.46 -9.70 19.09
N ASN A 138 3.24 -10.54 18.40
CA ASN A 138 4.10 -11.52 19.07
C ASN A 138 5.61 -11.26 18.94
N GLY A 139 6.04 -10.42 18.00
CA GLY A 139 7.44 -10.27 17.61
C GLY A 139 8.16 -9.04 18.14
N ARG A 140 7.45 -8.07 18.74
CA ARG A 140 8.03 -6.77 19.16
C ARG A 140 9.22 -6.89 20.10
N THR A 141 9.25 -7.93 20.93
CA THR A 141 10.31 -8.20 21.93
C THR A 141 11.22 -9.36 21.53
N CYS A 142 11.03 -9.96 20.36
CA CYS A 142 11.85 -11.08 19.91
C CYS A 142 13.17 -10.56 19.32
N GLU A 143 14.29 -10.98 19.92
CA GLU A 143 15.62 -10.57 19.49
C GLU A 143 15.89 -10.90 18.01
N ASP A 144 16.48 -9.94 17.31
CA ASP A 144 16.90 -10.03 15.91
C ASP A 144 15.75 -10.34 14.93
N ILE A 145 14.50 -10.00 15.24
CA ILE A 145 13.39 -10.13 14.28
C ILE A 145 13.73 -9.42 12.96
N PHE A 146 13.40 -10.01 11.80
CA PHE A 146 13.85 -9.60 10.44
C PHE A 146 15.33 -9.82 10.08
N ALA A 147 16.25 -9.84 11.04
CA ALA A 147 17.65 -10.18 10.78
C ALA A 147 17.93 -11.69 10.90
N ARG A 148 17.31 -12.33 11.90
CA ARG A 148 17.40 -13.77 12.12
C ARG A 148 16.46 -14.51 11.17
N SER A 149 17.02 -15.48 10.46
CA SER A 149 16.26 -16.35 9.58
C SER A 149 15.37 -17.32 10.36
N GLY A 150 14.12 -17.49 9.91
CA GLY A 150 13.27 -18.60 10.30
C GLY A 150 13.68 -19.93 9.66
N SER A 151 12.91 -20.98 9.91
CA SER A 151 13.02 -22.27 9.24
C SER A 151 12.65 -22.14 7.76
N ALA A 152 13.59 -22.43 6.87
CA ALA A 152 13.37 -22.37 5.43
C ALA A 152 12.17 -23.21 4.97
N VAL A 153 11.97 -24.38 5.59
CA VAL A 153 10.82 -25.26 5.33
C VAL A 153 9.52 -24.54 5.67
N ARG A 154 9.41 -23.97 6.88
CA ARG A 154 8.18 -23.30 7.31
C ARG A 154 7.92 -21.99 6.59
N VAL A 155 8.97 -21.25 6.21
CA VAL A 155 8.83 -20.07 5.34
C VAL A 155 8.26 -20.47 3.98
N HIS A 156 8.73 -21.57 3.39
CA HIS A 156 8.21 -22.09 2.13
C HIS A 156 6.78 -22.62 2.26
N GLU A 157 6.42 -23.25 3.39
CA GLU A 157 5.04 -23.64 3.67
C GLU A 157 4.12 -22.41 3.76
N LEU A 158 4.52 -21.36 4.48
CA LEU A 158 3.76 -20.11 4.56
C LEU A 158 3.58 -19.48 3.18
N GLU A 159 4.65 -19.39 2.41
CA GLU A 159 4.61 -18.94 1.02
C GLU A 159 3.59 -19.75 0.21
N THR A 160 3.67 -21.09 0.25
CA THR A 160 2.72 -21.97 -0.45
C THR A 160 1.26 -21.68 -0.06
N ILE A 161 0.99 -21.46 1.24
CA ILE A 161 -0.36 -21.15 1.72
C ILE A 161 -0.86 -19.81 1.19
N PHE A 162 0.01 -18.80 1.14
CA PHE A 162 -0.31 -17.47 0.63
C PHE A 162 -0.35 -17.40 -0.90
N ASP A 163 0.34 -18.29 -1.59
CA ASP A 163 0.45 -18.34 -3.05
C ASP A 163 -0.61 -19.22 -3.72
N SER A 164 -1.27 -20.09 -2.94
CA SER A 164 -2.21 -21.09 -3.48
C SER A 164 -3.69 -20.69 -3.37
N PRO A 165 -4.47 -20.84 -4.44
CA PRO A 165 -5.93 -20.75 -4.37
C PRO A 165 -6.53 -21.89 -3.53
N PRO A 166 -7.80 -21.76 -3.11
CA PRO A 166 -8.70 -20.62 -3.32
C PRO A 166 -8.61 -19.59 -2.19
N ARG A 167 -7.82 -19.86 -1.15
CA ARG A 167 -7.86 -19.06 0.09
C ARG A 167 -6.74 -18.05 0.18
N TYR A 168 -5.54 -18.30 -0.33
CA TYR A 168 -4.41 -17.37 -0.16
C TYR A 168 -4.18 -16.98 1.31
N GLY A 169 -4.39 -17.92 2.24
CA GLY A 169 -4.37 -17.64 3.68
C GLY A 169 -5.64 -16.99 4.28
N LYS A 170 -6.73 -16.76 3.52
CA LYS A 170 -8.03 -16.29 4.04
C LYS A 170 -8.70 -17.32 4.97
N GLY A 171 -9.45 -16.82 5.96
CA GLY A 171 -10.17 -17.63 6.94
C GLY A 171 -9.24 -18.37 7.91
N LYS A 172 -9.56 -19.63 8.25
CA LYS A 172 -8.72 -20.51 9.11
C LYS A 172 -7.48 -21.10 8.39
N GLY A 173 -7.06 -20.51 7.27
CA GLY A 173 -6.01 -21.06 6.41
C GLY A 173 -4.62 -21.11 7.07
N ILE A 174 -4.40 -20.29 8.09
CA ILE A 174 -3.17 -20.33 8.90
C ILE A 174 -3.56 -20.35 10.37
N ASP A 175 -3.09 -21.38 11.07
CA ASP A 175 -3.25 -21.51 12.52
C ASP A 175 -2.06 -20.86 13.23
N TRP A 176 -2.21 -19.57 13.51
CA TRP A 176 -1.21 -18.78 14.25
C TRP A 176 -1.19 -19.10 15.76
N THR A 177 -2.10 -19.94 16.26
CA THR A 177 -2.29 -20.19 17.70
C THR A 177 -1.60 -21.46 18.22
N LYS A 178 -1.17 -22.36 17.33
CA LYS A 178 -0.57 -23.65 17.68
C LYS A 178 0.96 -23.66 17.73
N ASP A 179 1.60 -22.50 17.87
CA ASP A 179 3.07 -22.35 17.86
C ASP A 179 3.79 -22.99 16.64
N ARG A 180 3.05 -23.33 15.58
CA ARG A 180 3.62 -24.00 14.39
C ARG A 180 4.62 -23.10 13.68
N TYR A 181 4.26 -21.83 13.52
CA TYR A 181 5.08 -20.82 12.88
C TYR A 181 5.61 -19.87 13.95
N SER A 182 6.91 -19.64 13.95
CA SER A 182 7.53 -18.61 14.77
C SER A 182 7.44 -17.24 14.09
N VAL A 183 7.69 -16.18 14.86
CA VAL A 183 7.79 -14.82 14.33
C VAL A 183 8.89 -14.67 13.27
N TYR A 184 9.98 -15.45 13.36
CA TYR A 184 11.07 -15.45 12.37
C TYR A 184 10.65 -16.09 11.04
N ASP A 185 9.79 -17.12 11.08
CA ASP A 185 9.24 -17.73 9.87
C ASP A 185 8.32 -16.75 9.15
N ALA A 186 7.46 -16.05 9.92
CA ALA A 186 6.57 -15.04 9.39
C ALA A 186 7.33 -13.84 8.82
N ALA A 187 8.31 -13.30 9.56
CA ALA A 187 9.17 -12.20 9.10
C ALA A 187 9.94 -12.58 7.83
N GLY A 188 10.51 -13.79 7.76
CA GLY A 188 11.19 -14.29 6.58
C GLY A 188 10.26 -14.42 5.36
N CYS A 189 9.01 -14.84 5.57
CA CYS A 189 7.99 -14.90 4.52
C CYS A 189 7.59 -13.51 4.01
N LEU A 190 7.44 -12.52 4.89
CA LEU A 190 7.17 -11.13 4.52
C LEU A 190 8.30 -10.53 3.68
N LEU A 191 9.55 -10.65 4.15
CA LEU A 191 10.71 -10.15 3.39
C LEU A 191 10.85 -10.84 2.04
N ARG A 192 10.56 -12.14 1.97
CA ARG A 192 10.56 -12.88 0.71
C ARG A 192 9.47 -12.41 -0.25
N TYR A 193 8.27 -12.10 0.25
CA TYR A 193 7.19 -11.53 -0.56
C TYR A 193 7.63 -10.21 -1.18
N LEU A 194 8.10 -9.26 -0.35
CA LEU A 194 8.52 -7.93 -0.81
C LEU A 194 9.67 -8.03 -1.82
N LYS A 195 10.68 -8.88 -1.55
CA LYS A 195 11.83 -9.08 -2.45
C LYS A 195 11.45 -9.73 -3.79
N ARG A 196 10.32 -10.45 -3.86
CA ARG A 196 9.84 -11.10 -5.08
C ARG A 196 8.85 -10.25 -5.86
N LEU A 197 8.48 -9.06 -5.39
CA LEU A 197 7.74 -8.15 -6.25
C LEU A 197 8.58 -7.85 -7.51
N PRO A 198 7.95 -7.73 -8.71
CA PRO A 198 8.69 -7.43 -9.94
C PRO A 198 9.46 -6.12 -9.90
N GLU A 199 9.00 -5.18 -9.07
CA GLU A 199 9.65 -3.91 -8.75
C GLU A 199 9.53 -3.63 -7.24
N PRO A 200 10.41 -2.81 -6.65
CA PRO A 200 10.28 -2.37 -5.26
C PRO A 200 8.97 -1.61 -5.01
N VAL A 201 8.59 -1.49 -3.73
CA VAL A 201 7.33 -0.83 -3.32
C VAL A 201 7.26 0.61 -3.82
N ILE A 202 8.37 1.35 -3.77
CA ILE A 202 8.51 2.63 -4.48
C ILE A 202 8.96 2.30 -5.91
N PRO A 203 8.14 2.55 -6.95
CA PRO A 203 8.47 2.21 -8.33
C PRO A 203 9.80 2.80 -8.77
N CYS A 204 10.59 2.06 -9.56
CA CYS A 204 11.94 2.47 -9.94
C CYS A 204 11.97 3.80 -10.71
N CYS A 205 10.89 4.14 -11.44
CA CYS A 205 10.79 5.37 -12.21
C CYS A 205 10.78 6.65 -11.36
N VAL A 206 10.45 6.55 -10.07
CA VAL A 206 10.46 7.69 -9.13
C VAL A 206 11.61 7.62 -8.12
N TYR A 207 12.52 6.65 -8.26
CA TYR A 207 13.65 6.46 -7.33
C TYR A 207 14.48 7.74 -7.11
N ASP A 208 14.80 8.45 -8.20
CA ASP A 208 15.62 9.65 -8.15
C ASP A 208 14.89 10.82 -7.46
N ASN A 209 13.56 10.88 -7.53
CA ASN A 209 12.76 11.87 -6.79
C ASN A 209 12.93 11.68 -5.28
N PHE A 210 12.75 10.44 -4.79
CA PHE A 210 12.88 10.12 -3.37
C PHE A 210 14.31 10.35 -2.84
N THR A 211 15.32 9.88 -3.57
CA THR A 211 16.72 9.91 -3.08
C THR A 211 17.40 11.27 -3.22
N SER A 212 16.87 12.16 -4.06
CA SER A 212 17.40 13.52 -4.23
C SER A 212 16.94 14.50 -3.16
N ILE A 213 15.86 14.22 -2.41
CA ILE A 213 15.33 15.15 -1.37
C ILE A 213 16.37 15.44 -0.28
N LEU A 214 17.09 14.40 0.15
CA LEU A 214 18.12 14.58 1.17
C LEU A 214 19.37 15.27 0.61
N GLY A 215 19.47 15.37 -0.73
CA GLY A 215 20.34 16.27 -1.48
C GLY A 215 21.86 16.06 -1.34
N PRO A 216 22.67 16.75 -2.19
CA PRO A 216 24.13 16.64 -2.19
C PRO A 216 24.81 17.16 -0.90
N ILE A 217 24.09 17.87 -0.05
CA ILE A 217 24.58 18.51 1.19
C ILE A 217 25.32 17.50 2.09
N VAL A 218 24.89 16.23 2.07
CA VAL A 218 25.45 15.14 2.89
C VAL A 218 26.71 14.50 2.27
N TYR A 219 26.92 14.60 0.95
CA TYR A 219 27.94 13.81 0.23
C TYR A 219 28.91 14.61 -0.65
N GLU A 220 28.68 15.92 -0.88
CA GLU A 220 29.61 16.78 -1.63
C GLU A 220 30.78 17.28 -0.78
N ASN A 221 30.69 17.21 0.55
CA ASN A 221 31.75 17.62 1.45
C ASN A 221 32.40 16.39 2.08
N ASP A 222 33.71 16.21 1.87
CA ASP A 222 34.61 15.26 2.57
C ASP A 222 34.61 15.38 4.12
N LYS A 223 33.68 16.15 4.70
CA LYS A 223 33.56 16.47 6.13
C LYS A 223 32.52 15.64 6.89
N GLY A 224 31.87 14.70 6.23
CA GLY A 224 30.92 13.81 6.87
C GLY A 224 29.53 14.41 7.07
N TYR A 225 28.63 13.54 7.51
CA TYR A 225 27.20 13.70 7.67
C TYR A 225 26.83 14.91 8.55
N ASP A 226 26.47 16.04 7.93
CA ASP A 226 25.88 17.19 8.63
C ASP A 226 24.35 17.07 8.62
N ARG A 227 23.82 16.45 9.67
CA ARG A 227 22.38 16.26 9.87
C ARG A 227 21.65 17.60 10.11
N ASP A 228 22.38 18.65 10.50
CA ASP A 228 21.83 19.96 10.87
C ASP A 228 21.71 20.93 9.67
N ALA A 229 22.41 20.64 8.57
CA ALA A 229 22.28 21.39 7.31
C ALA A 229 20.99 21.06 6.53
N PHE A 230 20.23 20.06 6.98
CA PHE A 230 19.01 19.58 6.36
C PHE A 230 17.77 20.26 6.97
N SER A 231 16.97 20.94 6.14
CA SER A 231 15.71 21.54 6.58
C SER A 231 14.57 20.52 6.46
N THR A 232 14.16 19.96 7.59
CA THR A 232 12.96 19.12 7.70
C THR A 232 11.70 19.85 7.21
N GLU A 233 11.65 21.18 7.37
CA GLU A 233 10.56 22.05 6.88
C GLU A 233 10.41 22.02 5.35
N VAL A 234 11.48 21.73 4.60
CA VAL A 234 11.44 21.59 3.13
C VAL A 234 11.25 20.13 2.74
N ALA A 235 11.95 19.22 3.41
CA ALA A 235 11.99 17.83 3.01
C ALA A 235 10.73 17.05 3.35
N ILE A 236 10.10 17.30 4.52
CA ILE A 236 8.85 16.62 4.89
C ILE A 236 7.75 16.93 3.86
N PRO A 237 7.47 18.20 3.49
CA PRO A 237 6.48 18.49 2.45
C PRO A 237 6.80 17.85 1.09
N ALA A 238 8.06 17.92 0.63
CA ALA A 238 8.46 17.33 -0.64
C ALA A 238 8.28 15.80 -0.66
N MET A 239 8.74 15.13 0.39
CA MET A 239 8.58 13.67 0.54
C MET A 239 7.11 13.28 0.62
N SER A 240 6.31 14.05 1.35
CA SER A 240 4.87 13.83 1.47
C SER A 240 4.16 13.92 0.12
N GLN A 241 4.55 14.90 -0.71
CA GLN A 241 4.03 15.03 -2.07
C GLN A 241 4.37 13.80 -2.91
N PHE A 242 5.61 13.33 -2.90
CA PHE A 242 6.00 12.13 -3.66
C PHE A 242 5.28 10.87 -3.17
N ILE A 243 5.09 10.72 -1.86
CA ILE A 243 4.28 9.62 -1.30
C ILE A 243 2.83 9.72 -1.79
N ALA A 244 2.24 10.92 -1.83
CA ALA A 244 0.88 11.13 -2.33
C ALA A 244 0.73 10.77 -3.81
N GLU A 245 1.73 11.10 -4.63
CA GLU A 245 1.77 10.82 -6.08
C GLU A 245 2.02 9.34 -6.43
N LEU A 246 2.41 8.50 -5.47
CA LEU A 246 2.57 7.06 -5.70
C LEU A 246 1.22 6.44 -6.11
N PRO A 247 1.25 5.34 -6.92
CA PRO A 247 0.06 4.55 -7.18
C PRO A 247 -0.63 4.15 -5.85
N PRO A 248 -1.98 4.17 -5.76
CA PRO A 248 -2.68 4.02 -4.49
C PRO A 248 -2.27 2.78 -3.68
N LEU A 249 -2.09 1.64 -4.34
CA LEU A 249 -1.68 0.39 -3.68
C LEU A 249 -0.23 0.47 -3.16
N ASN A 250 0.68 1.08 -3.92
CA ASN A 250 2.07 1.29 -3.52
C ASN A 250 2.14 2.25 -2.33
N ARG A 251 1.39 3.36 -2.37
CA ARG A 251 1.29 4.33 -1.26
C ARG A 251 0.78 3.66 0.02
N GLN A 252 -0.32 2.91 -0.07
CA GLN A 252 -0.92 2.22 1.07
C GLN A 252 0.03 1.18 1.66
N LEU A 253 0.70 0.38 0.81
CA LEU A 253 1.68 -0.59 1.24
C LEU A 253 2.90 0.07 1.88
N LEU A 254 3.43 1.14 1.28
CA LEU A 254 4.58 1.87 1.81
C LEU A 254 4.29 2.43 3.19
N VAL A 255 3.21 3.20 3.34
CA VAL A 255 2.84 3.84 4.61
C VAL A 255 2.59 2.78 5.71
N TYR A 256 1.97 1.65 5.37
CA TYR A 256 1.83 0.52 6.30
C TYR A 256 3.18 -0.07 6.75
N LEU A 257 4.11 -0.23 5.82
CA LEU A 257 5.43 -0.79 6.11
C LEU A 257 6.27 0.19 6.93
N LEU A 258 6.21 1.50 6.64
CA LEU A 258 6.89 2.54 7.42
C LEU A 258 6.45 2.51 8.89
N ASP A 259 5.14 2.59 9.16
CA ASP A 259 4.58 2.47 10.51
C ASP A 259 5.01 1.14 11.18
N ALA A 260 4.92 0.02 10.46
CA ALA A 260 5.31 -1.26 11.02
C ALA A 260 6.80 -1.29 11.40
N THR A 261 7.68 -0.79 10.53
CA THR A 261 9.12 -0.73 10.79
C THR A 261 9.48 0.21 11.93
N ALA A 262 8.81 1.36 12.05
CA ALA A 262 9.00 2.30 13.15
C ALA A 262 8.63 1.66 14.49
N VAL A 263 7.53 0.91 14.55
CA VAL A 263 7.15 0.14 15.74
C VAL A 263 8.22 -0.88 16.14
N PHE A 264 8.88 -1.56 15.22
CA PHE A 264 9.96 -2.48 15.60
C PHE A 264 11.23 -1.75 16.04
N ALA A 265 11.58 -0.64 15.38
CA ALA A 265 12.73 0.18 15.75
C ALA A 265 12.60 0.80 17.15
N SER A 266 11.39 1.20 17.56
CA SER A 266 11.16 1.75 18.92
C SER A 266 11.35 0.72 20.04
N TYR A 267 11.28 -0.58 19.72
CA TYR A 267 11.57 -1.68 20.65
C TYR A 267 13.01 -2.21 20.56
N SER A 268 13.91 -1.50 19.85
CA SER A 268 15.32 -1.88 19.63
C SER A 268 16.10 -2.23 20.90
N HIS A 269 15.80 -1.60 22.03
CA HIS A 269 16.42 -1.91 23.32
C HIS A 269 16.20 -3.39 23.74
N THR A 270 15.05 -3.97 23.36
CA THR A 270 14.70 -5.36 23.65
C THR A 270 14.97 -6.26 22.45
N ASN A 271 14.41 -5.97 21.27
CA ASN A 271 14.53 -6.84 20.09
C ASN A 271 15.85 -6.70 19.33
N LYS A 272 16.74 -5.79 19.73
CA LYS A 272 18.07 -5.53 19.13
C LYS A 272 18.05 -5.04 17.69
N MET A 273 16.89 -4.78 17.10
CA MET A 273 16.77 -4.23 15.75
C MET A 273 16.83 -2.71 15.80
N THR A 274 18.04 -2.17 15.71
CA THR A 274 18.26 -0.73 15.55
C THR A 274 17.69 -0.23 14.22
N PHE A 275 17.58 1.08 14.10
CA PHE A 275 17.08 1.72 12.89
C PHE A 275 17.83 1.30 11.63
N GLU A 276 19.16 1.28 11.72
CA GLU A 276 20.06 0.88 10.64
C GLU A 276 19.85 -0.58 10.24
N ARG A 277 19.60 -1.47 11.21
CA ARG A 277 19.31 -2.89 10.96
C ARG A 277 17.96 -3.09 10.28
N ILE A 278 16.95 -2.31 10.68
CA ILE A 278 15.64 -2.31 10.03
C ILE A 278 15.76 -1.80 8.59
N VAL A 279 16.41 -0.65 8.38
CA VAL A 279 16.66 -0.10 7.05
C VAL A 279 17.40 -1.11 6.17
N ALA A 280 18.46 -1.74 6.66
CA ALA A 280 19.23 -2.74 5.90
C ALA A 280 18.37 -3.96 5.48
N ALA A 281 17.39 -4.36 6.30
CA ALA A 281 16.52 -5.50 5.98
C ALA A 281 15.45 -5.14 4.92
N PHE A 282 14.95 -3.90 4.93
CA PHE A 282 13.80 -3.50 4.10
C PHE A 282 14.18 -2.68 2.85
N GLN A 283 15.27 -1.90 2.89
CA GLN A 283 15.70 -1.02 1.79
C GLN A 283 15.70 -1.71 0.42
N PRO A 284 16.29 -2.92 0.25
CA PRO A 284 16.36 -3.54 -1.06
C PRO A 284 15.00 -3.85 -1.70
N SER A 285 13.94 -3.96 -0.89
CA SER A 285 12.58 -4.25 -1.36
C SER A 285 11.67 -3.02 -1.39
N LEU A 286 12.02 -1.95 -0.67
CA LEU A 286 11.22 -0.73 -0.62
C LEU A 286 11.70 0.34 -1.59
N LEU A 287 13.01 0.49 -1.76
CA LEU A 287 13.60 1.58 -2.53
C LEU A 287 14.89 1.10 -3.21
N ALA A 288 14.82 0.75 -4.48
CA ALA A 288 15.96 0.31 -5.27
C ALA A 288 15.83 0.76 -6.72
N ARG A 289 16.97 0.86 -7.42
CA ARG A 289 16.99 1.01 -8.88
C ARG A 289 16.59 -0.30 -9.57
N GLU A 290 16.33 -0.22 -10.87
CA GLU A 290 16.05 -1.40 -11.68
C GLU A 290 17.22 -2.42 -11.61
N ALA A 291 16.87 -3.70 -11.60
CA ALA A 291 17.84 -4.79 -11.40
C ALA A 291 18.92 -4.87 -12.51
N ASN A 292 18.58 -4.46 -13.73
CA ASN A 292 19.48 -4.37 -14.89
C ASN A 292 20.51 -3.24 -14.76
N VAL A 293 20.16 -2.14 -14.10
CA VAL A 293 21.04 -0.98 -13.87
C VAL A 293 21.97 -1.26 -12.69
N GLY A 294 21.47 -1.95 -11.67
CA GLY A 294 22.21 -2.18 -10.42
C GLY A 294 22.31 -0.93 -9.55
N MET A 295 23.01 -1.08 -8.42
CA MET A 295 23.18 -0.03 -7.40
C MET A 295 24.66 0.16 -7.09
N SER A 296 25.14 1.41 -7.12
CA SER A 296 26.46 1.75 -6.60
C SER A 296 26.46 1.82 -5.06
N VAL A 297 27.64 1.92 -4.44
CA VAL A 297 27.76 2.15 -2.99
C VAL A 297 27.02 3.43 -2.58
N LEU A 298 27.15 4.50 -3.37
CA LEU A 298 26.48 5.76 -3.11
C LEU A 298 24.96 5.64 -3.24
N ASP A 299 24.46 4.86 -4.21
CA ASP A 299 23.02 4.60 -4.34
C ASP A 299 22.48 3.87 -3.12
N HIS A 300 23.20 2.87 -2.60
CA HIS A 300 22.80 2.17 -1.38
C HIS A 300 22.75 3.09 -0.17
N ILE A 301 23.76 3.98 -0.02
CA ILE A 301 23.79 4.94 1.08
C ILE A 301 22.61 5.92 0.98
N ARG A 302 22.36 6.49 -0.21
CA ARG A 302 21.23 7.40 -0.44
C ARG A 302 19.89 6.72 -0.17
N ALA A 303 19.67 5.53 -0.71
CA ALA A 303 18.43 4.79 -0.50
C ALA A 303 18.23 4.41 0.98
N ALA A 304 19.30 4.06 1.69
CA ALA A 304 19.25 3.78 3.12
C ALA A 304 18.90 5.03 3.93
N ASP A 305 19.55 6.17 3.64
CA ASP A 305 19.30 7.44 4.34
C ASP A 305 17.89 7.97 4.04
N THR A 306 17.40 7.82 2.80
CA THR A 306 16.02 8.16 2.44
C THR A 306 15.01 7.28 3.19
N LEU A 307 15.22 5.96 3.23
CA LEU A 307 14.33 5.07 3.99
C LEU A 307 14.39 5.36 5.49
N ALA A 308 15.59 5.63 6.01
CA ALA A 308 15.79 6.07 7.38
C ALA A 308 14.94 7.32 7.67
N PHE A 309 15.09 8.38 6.89
CA PHE A 309 14.26 9.58 7.05
C PHE A 309 12.76 9.29 6.99
N MET A 310 12.31 8.43 6.07
CA MET A 310 10.89 8.06 5.95
C MET A 310 10.34 7.32 7.18
N ILE A 311 11.13 6.46 7.82
CA ILE A 311 10.70 5.73 9.02
C ILE A 311 10.70 6.66 10.25
N GLU A 312 11.64 7.61 10.32
CA GLU A 312 11.78 8.54 11.46
C GLU A 312 10.60 9.51 11.55
N TYR A 313 10.09 9.95 10.39
CA TYR A 313 8.98 10.89 10.28
C TYR A 313 7.70 10.25 9.73
N GLU A 314 7.49 8.95 9.98
CA GLU A 314 6.35 8.20 9.44
C GLU A 314 5.00 8.85 9.76
N GLU A 315 4.85 9.43 10.95
CA GLU A 315 3.57 9.93 11.45
C GLU A 315 3.09 11.12 10.61
N GLU A 316 4.02 12.01 10.24
CA GLU A 316 3.77 13.16 9.36
C GLU A 316 3.34 12.71 7.97
N PHE A 317 3.99 11.67 7.42
CA PHE A 317 3.66 11.12 6.11
C PHE A 317 2.31 10.41 6.12
N LEU A 318 1.99 9.68 7.20
CA LEU A 318 0.69 9.06 7.37
C LEU A 318 -0.40 10.13 7.36
N ILE A 319 -0.33 11.13 8.24
CA ILE A 319 -1.33 12.20 8.34
C ILE A 319 -1.57 12.87 6.97
N LYS A 320 -0.50 13.28 6.29
CA LYS A 320 -0.61 13.94 4.97
C LYS A 320 -1.16 13.00 3.90
N SER A 321 -0.85 11.70 3.95
CA SER A 321 -1.43 10.72 3.02
C SER A 321 -2.94 10.54 3.23
N LEU A 322 -3.44 10.66 4.47
CA LEU A 322 -4.86 10.62 4.78
C LEU A 322 -5.58 11.86 4.27
N GLU A 323 -4.98 13.04 4.45
CA GLU A 323 -5.49 14.31 3.93
C GLU A 323 -5.62 14.27 2.39
N ALA A 324 -4.61 13.73 1.70
CA ALA A 324 -4.64 13.58 0.25
C ALA A 324 -5.78 12.64 -0.19
N ALA A 325 -5.93 11.47 0.46
CA ALA A 325 -6.99 10.51 0.12
C ALA A 325 -8.41 11.05 0.37
N ALA A 326 -8.61 11.87 1.41
CA ALA A 326 -9.88 12.54 1.67
C ALA A 326 -10.25 13.54 0.55
N ASN A 327 -9.25 14.25 0.00
CA ASN A 327 -9.48 15.21 -1.09
C ASN A 327 -9.83 14.53 -2.42
N ASP A 328 -9.26 13.36 -2.72
CA ASP A 328 -9.59 12.58 -3.93
C ASP A 328 -11.07 12.12 -3.92
N THR A 329 -11.57 11.71 -2.75
CA THR A 329 -12.98 11.27 -2.60
C THR A 329 -13.97 12.44 -2.62
N ALA A 330 -13.60 13.61 -2.09
CA ALA A 330 -14.41 14.82 -2.16
C ALA A 330 -14.52 15.39 -3.60
N THR A 331 -13.44 15.31 -4.37
CA THR A 331 -13.44 15.80 -5.77
C THR A 331 -14.31 14.91 -6.67
N THR A 332 -14.27 13.60 -6.45
CA THR A 332 -15.10 12.63 -7.19
C THR A 332 -16.59 12.78 -6.90
N THR A 333 -16.96 13.19 -5.68
CA THR A 333 -18.37 13.41 -5.28
C THR A 333 -18.90 14.79 -5.66
N ALA A 334 -18.04 15.81 -5.80
CA ALA A 334 -18.40 17.15 -6.25
C ALA A 334 -18.76 17.20 -7.75
N ASP A 335 -18.11 16.38 -8.59
CA ASP A 335 -18.43 16.29 -10.03
C ASP A 335 -19.79 15.60 -10.30
N GLU A 336 -20.36 14.88 -9.34
CA GLU A 336 -21.73 14.35 -9.41
C GLU A 336 -22.79 15.29 -8.84
N ALA A 337 -22.40 16.37 -8.16
CA ALA A 337 -23.28 17.23 -7.39
C ALA A 337 -23.33 18.68 -7.91
N THR A 338 -23.63 18.89 -9.19
CA THR A 338 -24.07 20.21 -9.68
C THR A 338 -25.58 20.20 -9.97
N PRO A 339 -26.44 20.75 -9.08
CA PRO A 339 -27.82 21.03 -9.44
C PRO A 339 -27.89 22.36 -10.21
N THR A 340 -28.30 22.29 -11.46
CA THR A 340 -28.71 23.44 -12.29
C THR A 340 -29.78 24.24 -11.53
N SER A 341 -29.43 25.43 -11.04
CA SER A 341 -30.40 26.41 -10.55
C SER A 341 -30.46 27.59 -11.50
N GLU A 342 -31.55 27.72 -12.24
CA GLU A 342 -32.04 29.01 -12.72
C GLU A 342 -33.52 28.87 -13.09
N PRO A 343 -34.36 29.82 -12.65
CA PRO A 343 -35.46 30.30 -13.47
C PRO A 343 -35.14 31.64 -14.12
#